data_AF-A0A7J4FZL4-F1
#
_entry.id   AF-A0A7J4FZL4-F1
#
_cell.length_a   1.000
_cell.length_b   1.000
_cell.length_c   1.000
_cell.angle_alpha   90.00
_cell.angle_beta   90.00
_cell.angle_gamma   90.00
#
_symmetry.space_group_name_H-M   'P 1'
#
loop_
_entity.id
_entity.type
_entity.pdbx_description
1 polymer ?
#
loop_
_entity_poly.entity_id
_entity_poly.type
_entity_poly.pdbx_seq_one_letter_code
_entity_poly.pdbx_strand_id
1 'polypeptide(L)' 'MSIAKYSAHRVMKRVVGRRVSLDAAELVAKYLTKVAGDIAIYAGRVAKESGRTVIRKKDVALVLEIMGVDIEELEKMEIE' A
#
# COMPACT_ATOMS: atom_id res chain seq x y z
N MET A 1 -6.85 7.67 -17.73
CA MET A 1 -6.13 6.62 -16.97
C MET A 1 -6.53 6.75 -15.51
N SER A 2 -6.82 5.66 -14.79
CA SER A 2 -7.16 5.76 -13.36
C SER A 2 -5.96 6.28 -12.56
N ILE A 3 -6.22 6.96 -11.43
CA ILE A 3 -5.18 7.50 -10.55
C ILE A 3 -4.21 6.40 -10.12
N ALA A 4 -4.73 5.24 -9.69
CA ALA A 4 -3.90 4.10 -9.28
C ALA A 4 -2.97 3.60 -10.39
N LYS A 5 -3.48 3.47 -11.64
CA LYS A 5 -2.69 3.06 -12.80
C LYS A 5 -1.62 4.10 -13.15
N TYR A 6 -1.94 5.39 -13.07
CA TYR A 6 -0.99 6.48 -13.29
C TYR A 6 0.13 6.49 -12.24
N SER A 7 -0.22 6.40 -10.96
CA SER A 7 0.75 6.39 -9.86
C SER A 7 1.66 5.18 -9.94
N ALA A 8 1.12 3.98 -10.19
CA ALA A 8 1.93 2.77 -10.39
C ALA A 8 2.89 2.93 -11.57
N HIS A 9 2.40 3.44 -12.72
CA HIS A 9 3.24 3.67 -13.90
C HIS A 9 4.40 4.64 -13.63
N ARG A 10 4.12 5.76 -12.95
CA ARG A 10 5.14 6.76 -12.57
C ARG A 10 6.22 6.15 -11.67
N VAL A 11 5.81 5.46 -10.61
CA VAL A 11 6.75 4.81 -9.66
C VAL A 11 7.59 3.76 -10.38
N MET A 12 6.97 2.86 -11.15
CA MET A 12 7.68 1.82 -11.89
C MET A 12 8.71 2.43 -12.84
N LYS A 13 8.33 3.43 -13.63
CA LYS A 13 9.25 4.10 -14.58
C LYS A 13 10.43 4.75 -13.87
N ARG A 14 10.19 5.41 -12.73
CA ARG A 14 11.23 6.04 -11.91
C ARG A 14 12.22 5.02 -11.36
N VAL A 15 11.72 3.92 -10.79
CA VAL A 15 12.54 2.88 -10.16
C VAL A 15 13.38 2.10 -11.18
N VAL A 16 12.77 1.70 -12.31
CA VAL A 16 13.46 0.83 -13.28
C VAL A 16 14.27 1.59 -14.34
N GLY A 17 14.09 2.91 -14.46
CA GLY A 17 14.76 3.73 -15.48
C GLY A 17 14.47 3.32 -16.93
N ARG A 18 13.39 2.55 -17.18
CA ARG A 18 13.03 1.98 -18.49
C ARG A 18 11.59 2.31 -18.87
N ARG A 19 11.24 2.02 -20.12
CA ARG A 19 9.84 2.08 -20.58
C ARG A 19 9.03 1.00 -19.86
N VAL A 20 7.86 1.39 -19.36
CA VAL A 20 6.89 0.51 -18.69
C VAL A 20 5.60 0.55 -19.51
N SER A 21 5.05 -0.61 -19.85
CA SER A 21 3.76 -0.69 -20.55
C SER A 21 2.61 -0.33 -19.62
N LEU A 22 1.51 0.16 -20.19
CA LEU A 22 0.33 0.51 -19.41
C LEU A 22 -0.30 -0.73 -18.77
N ASP A 23 -0.26 -1.88 -19.42
CA ASP A 23 -0.86 -3.12 -18.88
C ASP A 23 -0.07 -3.67 -17.69
N ALA A 24 1.26 -3.53 -17.70
CA ALA A 24 2.08 -3.86 -16.54
C ALA A 24 1.75 -2.96 -15.34
N ALA A 25 1.61 -1.65 -15.57
CA ALA A 25 1.21 -0.71 -14.53
C ALA A 25 -0.20 -0.98 -14.00
N GLU A 26 -1.12 -1.44 -14.86
CA GLU A 26 -2.46 -1.82 -14.45
C GLU A 26 -2.47 -3.05 -13.54
N LEU A 27 -1.66 -4.07 -13.86
CA LEU A 27 -1.55 -5.26 -13.02
C LEU A 27 -1.03 -4.89 -11.62
N VAL A 28 0.02 -4.05 -11.54
CA VAL A 28 0.55 -3.56 -10.27
C VAL A 28 -0.51 -2.75 -9.51
N ALA A 29 -1.25 -1.86 -10.19
CA ALA A 29 -2.31 -1.08 -9.55
C ALA A 29 -3.44 -1.97 -8.97
N LYS A 30 -3.83 -3.04 -9.68
CA LYS A 30 -4.81 -4.03 -9.19
C LYS A 30 -4.28 -4.76 -7.96
N TYR A 31 -3.02 -5.19 -7.98
CA TYR A 31 -2.39 -5.84 -6.84
C TYR A 31 -2.31 -4.90 -5.62
N LEU A 32 -1.87 -3.65 -5.79
CA LEU A 32 -1.82 -2.66 -4.71
C LEU A 32 -3.21 -2.39 -4.11
N THR A 33 -4.25 -2.35 -4.95
CA THR A 33 -5.64 -2.22 -4.49
C THR A 33 -6.05 -3.41 -3.62
N LYS A 34 -5.70 -4.64 -4.03
CA LYS A 34 -5.95 -5.84 -3.23
C LYS A 34 -5.21 -5.78 -1.89
N VAL A 35 -3.92 -5.45 -1.91
CA VAL A 35 -3.09 -5.35 -0.70
C VAL A 35 -3.64 -4.30 0.26
N ALA A 36 -4.05 -3.13 -0.23
CA ALA A 36 -4.68 -2.10 0.59
C ALA A 36 -6.00 -2.59 1.23
N GLY A 37 -6.80 -3.36 0.49
CA GLY A 37 -8.01 -4.00 1.00
C GLY A 37 -7.72 -5.01 2.11
N ASP A 38 -6.72 -5.87 1.90
CA ASP A 38 -6.29 -6.86 2.91
C ASP A 38 -5.83 -6.16 4.19
N ILE A 39 -4.98 -5.13 4.08
CA ILE A 39 -4.53 -4.32 5.23
C ILE A 39 -5.71 -3.67 5.95
N ALA A 40 -6.66 -3.08 5.23
CA ALA A 40 -7.82 -2.41 5.82
C ALA A 40 -8.71 -3.40 6.59
N ILE A 41 -8.90 -4.61 6.09
CA ILE A 41 -9.68 -5.66 6.78
C ILE A 41 -9.03 -6.01 8.11
N TYR A 42 -7.72 -6.30 8.12
CA TYR A 42 -7.03 -6.71 9.35
C TYR A 42 -6.89 -5.56 10.34
N ALA A 43 -6.54 -4.36 9.88
CA ALA A 43 -6.44 -3.18 10.73
C ALA A 43 -7.81 -2.80 11.32
N GLY A 44 -8.89 -2.99 10.54
CA GLY A 44 -10.27 -2.84 11.01
C GLY A 44 -10.63 -3.81 12.14
N ARG A 45 -10.18 -5.08 12.06
CA ARG A 45 -10.35 -6.07 13.15
C ARG A 45 -9.62 -5.63 14.42
N VAL A 46 -8.36 -5.23 14.30
CA VAL A 46 -7.55 -4.73 15.44
C VAL A 46 -8.22 -3.52 16.11
N ALA A 47 -8.69 -2.55 15.31
CA ALA A 47 -9.40 -1.39 15.83
C ALA A 47 -10.68 -1.80 16.57
N LYS A 48 -11.47 -2.72 16.00
CA LYS A 48 -12.71 -3.24 16.60
C LYS A 48 -12.46 -3.97 17.91
N GLU A 49 -11.47 -4.85 17.97
CA GLU A 49 -11.08 -5.59 19.20
C GLU A 49 -10.62 -4.63 20.30
N SER A 50 -10.07 -3.48 19.93
CA SER A 50 -9.73 -2.39 20.86
C SER A 50 -10.91 -1.48 21.23
N GLY A 51 -12.15 -1.81 20.82
CA GLY A 51 -13.35 -1.00 21.09
C GLY A 51 -13.41 0.32 20.30
N ARG A 52 -12.64 0.48 19.22
CA ARG A 52 -12.58 1.71 18.41
C ARG A 52 -13.32 1.54 17.08
N THR A 53 -13.95 2.62 16.62
CA THR A 53 -14.60 2.71 15.30
C THR A 53 -13.70 3.30 14.21
N VAL A 54 -12.53 3.82 14.60
CA VAL A 54 -11.57 4.48 13.70
C VAL A 54 -10.26 3.69 13.69
N ILE A 55 -9.82 3.30 12.50
CA ILE A 55 -8.50 2.71 12.23
C ILE A 55 -7.44 3.79 12.42
N ARG A 56 -6.42 3.52 13.22
CA ARG A 56 -5.28 4.41 13.50
C ARG A 56 -4.00 3.85 12.88
N LYS A 57 -2.98 4.71 12.77
CA LYS A 57 -1.63 4.32 12.29
C LYS A 57 -1.11 3.06 12.98
N LYS A 58 -1.26 2.95 14.30
CA LYS A 58 -0.81 1.77 15.08
C LYS A 58 -1.49 0.46 14.67
N ASP A 59 -2.73 0.50 14.18
CA ASP A 59 -3.44 -0.70 13.75
C ASP A 59 -2.89 -1.19 12.41
N VAL A 60 -2.60 -0.25 11.51
CA VAL A 60 -1.95 -0.52 10.22
C VAL A 60 -0.51 -0.99 10.45
N ALA A 61 0.24 -0.33 11.33
CA ALA A 61 1.60 -0.69 11.68
C ALA A 61 1.69 -2.15 12.16
N LEU A 62 0.80 -2.56 13.09
CA LEU A 62 0.75 -3.94 13.56
C LEU A 62 0.52 -4.94 12.42
N VAL A 63 -0.37 -4.64 11.47
CA VAL A 63 -0.61 -5.51 10.32
C VAL A 63 0.60 -5.58 9.39
N LEU A 64 1.26 -4.45 9.14
CA LEU A 64 2.47 -4.40 8.31
C LEU A 64 3.62 -5.20 8.94
N GLU A 65 3.79 -5.11 10.26
CA GLU A 65 4.77 -5.88 11.01
C GLU A 65 4.50 -7.39 10.88
N ILE A 66 3.24 -7.82 11.02
CA ILE A 66 2.83 -9.22 10.79
C ILE A 66 3.12 -9.68 9.35
N MET A 67 3.01 -8.77 8.38
CA MET A 67 3.32 -9.04 6.97
C MET A 67 4.83 -9.03 6.66
N GLY A 68 5.69 -8.79 7.66
CA GLY A 68 7.14 -8.75 7.52
C GLY A 68 7.66 -7.50 6.82
N VAL A 69 6.91 -6.41 6.87
CA VAL A 69 7.29 -5.13 6.26
C VAL A 69 8.11 -4.30 7.25
N ASP A 70 9.26 -3.79 6.80
CA ASP A 70 10.08 -2.86 7.59
C ASP A 70 9.41 -1.48 7.62
N ILE A 71 8.85 -1.13 8.77
CA ILE A 71 8.15 0.15 8.97
C ILE A 71 9.15 1.31 9.02
N GLU A 72 10.36 1.10 9.53
CA GLU A 72 11.38 2.17 9.57
C GLU A 72 11.85 2.56 8.17
N GLU A 73 11.92 1.58 7.25
CA GLU A 73 12.18 1.85 5.84
C GLU A 73 11.04 2.71 5.25
N LEU A 74 9.78 2.32 5.48
CA LEU A 74 8.61 3.05 4.98
C LEU A 74 8.52 4.48 5.52
N GLU A 75 8.87 4.71 6.79
CA GLU A 75 8.83 6.05 7.39
C GLU A 75 9.88 7.00 6.82
N LYS A 76 10.96 6.46 6.23
CA LYS A 76 11.99 7.23 5.53
C LYS A 76 11.63 7.49 4.06
N MET A 77 10.62 6.82 3.53
CA MET A 77 10.18 7.02 2.15
C MET A 77 9.38 8.32 2.03
N GLU A 78 9.86 9.23 1.19
CA GLU A 78 9.08 10.39 0.76
C GLU A 78 8.12 9.97 -0.37
N ILE A 79 6.82 10.19 -0.15
CA ILE A 79 5.81 10.04 -1.20
C ILE A 79 5.65 11.42 -1.86
N GLU A 80 6.14 11.54 -3.10
CA GLU A 80 5.93 12.71 -3.99
C GLU A 80 4.47 12.89 -4.42
#